data_AF-A0A6G4D9N1-F1
#
_entry.id   AF-A0A6G4D9N1-F1
#
_cell.length_a   1.000
_cell.length_b   1.000
_cell.length_c   1.000
_cell.angle_alpha   90.00
_cell.angle_beta   90.00
_cell.angle_gamma   90.00
#
_symmetry.space_group_name_H-M   'P 1'
#
loop_
_entity.id
_entity.type
_entity.pdbx_description
1 polymer ?
#
loop_
_entity_poly.entity_id
_entity_poly.type
_entity_poly.pdbx_seq_one_letter_code
_entity_poly.pdbx_strand_id
1 'polypeptide(L)'
;MSTRLYKAISVRGNHEIGNLNTIWAKHIVNGAKLVCEDKDEIDNFTLVELGEYDEEGNLTCKPLSDHKKKGYLLTTVEEEQLMEGETYVDFFNAKDEMVRLTRLETGVRFETSAIELNAGVKEVKQGMVAHFDTAKKKYIISNPSSAHANYAESANKFNIVSVNTDFGFAFDKQTVRLECQ
;
A
#
# COMPACT_ATOMS: atom_id res chain seq x y z
N MET A 1 14.29 7.07 35.41
CA MET A 1 12.85 6.88 35.63
C MET A 1 12.19 6.95 34.26
N SER A 2 11.59 5.85 33.78
CA SER A 2 10.96 5.82 32.45
C SER A 2 9.51 6.27 32.60
N THR A 3 9.09 7.29 31.83
CA THR A 3 7.71 7.77 31.80
C THR A 3 6.99 7.23 30.56
N ARG A 4 5.66 7.15 30.62
CA ARG A 4 4.83 6.70 29.49
C ARG A 4 5.02 7.57 28.24
N LEU A 5 5.16 8.88 28.41
CA LEU A 5 5.46 9.84 27.34
C LEU A 5 6.83 9.59 26.70
N TYR A 6 7.86 9.35 27.51
CA TYR A 6 9.20 9.07 27.00
C TYR A 6 9.24 7.75 26.21
N LYS A 7 8.44 6.75 26.61
CA LYS A 7 8.27 5.51 25.84
C LYS A 7 7.58 5.75 24.51
N ALA A 8 6.48 6.50 24.49
CA ALA A 8 5.75 6.80 23.25
C ALA A 8 6.62 7.54 22.21
N ILE A 9 7.45 8.49 22.66
CA ILE A 9 8.40 9.21 21.77
C ILE A 9 9.54 8.29 21.28
N SER A 10 9.90 7.27 22.05
CA SER A 10 11.02 6.36 21.71
C SER A 10 10.63 5.13 20.87
N VAL A 11 9.34 4.85 20.73
CA VAL A 11 8.85 3.69 19.97
C VAL A 11 8.62 4.14 18.53
N ARG A 12 9.46 3.64 17.63
CA ARG A 12 9.30 3.83 16.18
C ARG A 12 8.20 2.90 15.68
N GLY A 13 7.33 3.41 14.81
CA GLY A 13 6.30 2.67 14.11
C GLY A 13 6.87 1.60 13.20
N ASN A 14 6.02 0.66 12.80
CA ASN A 14 6.39 -0.45 11.92
C ASN A 14 5.46 -0.55 10.71
N HIS A 15 4.76 0.53 10.34
CA HIS A 15 3.85 0.57 9.21
C HIS A 15 4.59 0.51 7.87
N GLU A 16 3.96 -0.13 6.91
CA GLU A 16 4.46 -0.30 5.56
C GLU A 16 4.53 1.06 4.85
N ILE A 17 5.63 1.28 4.14
CA ILE A 17 5.92 2.54 3.47
C ILE A 17 5.88 2.35 1.95
N GLY A 18 5.72 3.44 1.22
CA GLY A 18 5.81 3.43 -0.23
C GLY A 18 5.95 4.81 -0.83
N ASN A 19 6.03 4.87 -2.15
CA ASN A 19 6.08 6.13 -2.89
C ASN A 19 5.42 5.98 -4.26
N LEU A 20 4.72 7.01 -4.73
CA LEU A 20 4.14 7.02 -6.07
C LEU A 20 5.13 7.67 -7.05
N ASN A 21 5.79 6.86 -7.88
CA ASN A 21 6.86 7.34 -8.77
C ASN A 21 6.38 7.63 -10.20
N THR A 22 5.12 8.05 -10.37
CA THR A 22 4.52 8.31 -11.69
C THR A 22 3.99 9.72 -11.78
N ILE A 23 4.43 10.46 -12.80
CA ILE A 23 4.07 11.87 -13.02
C ILE A 23 2.56 12.03 -13.35
N TRP A 24 2.00 11.11 -14.13
CA TRP A 24 0.62 11.20 -14.62
C TRP A 24 -0.37 10.33 -13.84
N ALA A 25 -0.15 10.17 -12.53
CA ALA A 25 -1.09 9.47 -11.69
C ALA A 25 -2.43 10.21 -11.63
N LYS A 26 -3.54 9.47 -11.81
CA LYS A 26 -4.90 10.02 -11.76
C LYS A 26 -5.52 9.69 -10.41
N HIS A 27 -5.65 10.70 -9.57
CA HIS A 27 -6.33 10.57 -8.29
C HIS A 27 -7.86 10.64 -8.47
N ILE A 28 -8.59 10.00 -7.57
CA ILE A 28 -10.03 10.24 -7.43
C ILE A 28 -10.22 11.62 -6.82
N VAL A 29 -11.06 12.43 -7.48
CA VAL A 29 -11.36 13.79 -7.06
C VAL A 29 -12.04 13.75 -5.68
N ASN A 30 -11.63 14.64 -4.77
CA ASN A 30 -12.13 14.76 -3.39
C ASN A 30 -11.84 13.57 -2.46
N GLY A 31 -11.08 12.57 -2.91
CA GLY A 31 -10.74 11.40 -2.09
C GLY A 31 -11.95 10.53 -1.77
N ALA A 32 -11.81 9.67 -0.76
CA ALA A 32 -12.88 8.84 -0.22
C ALA A 32 -12.74 8.70 1.29
N LYS A 33 -13.87 8.53 1.98
CA LYS A 33 -13.93 8.26 3.41
C LYS A 33 -13.67 6.79 3.70
N LEU A 34 -12.69 6.51 4.57
CA LEU A 34 -12.30 5.15 4.90
C LEU A 34 -13.29 4.49 5.87
N VAL A 35 -13.89 3.38 5.43
CA VAL A 35 -14.79 2.54 6.21
C VAL A 35 -14.07 1.22 6.49
N CYS A 36 -13.53 1.10 7.70
CA CYS A 36 -12.92 -0.11 8.23
C CYS A 36 -13.44 -0.39 9.66
N GLU A 37 -13.07 -1.54 10.22
CA GLU A 37 -13.34 -1.82 11.63
C GLU A 37 -12.51 -0.87 12.53
N ASP A 38 -12.99 -0.53 13.73
CA ASP A 38 -12.35 0.45 14.62
C ASP A 38 -10.90 0.09 15.05
N LYS A 39 -10.46 -1.14 14.78
CA LYS A 39 -9.12 -1.66 15.10
C LYS A 39 -8.25 -1.91 13.86
N ASP A 40 -8.80 -1.72 12.66
CA ASP A 40 -8.05 -1.91 11.43
C ASP A 40 -7.29 -0.62 11.08
N GLU A 41 -5.99 -0.63 11.36
CA GLU A 41 -5.04 0.33 10.81
C GLU A 41 -4.73 -0.09 9.37
N ILE A 42 -4.79 0.86 8.42
CA ILE A 42 -4.54 0.60 7.01
C ILE A 42 -3.34 1.39 6.55
N ASP A 43 -2.28 0.68 6.19
CA ASP A 43 -1.04 1.29 5.72
C ASP A 43 -1.22 1.96 4.37
N ASN A 44 -0.39 2.96 4.09
CA ASN A 44 -0.31 3.55 2.76
C ASN A 44 0.17 2.52 1.73
N PHE A 45 -0.20 2.73 0.46
CA PHE A 45 0.10 1.84 -0.68
C PHE A 45 -0.56 0.46 -0.62
N THR A 46 -1.55 0.29 0.24
CA THR A 46 -2.49 -0.86 0.21
C THR A 46 -3.60 -0.65 -0.83
N LEU A 47 -4.25 -1.74 -1.24
CA LEU A 47 -5.38 -1.68 -2.17
C LEU A 47 -6.72 -1.62 -1.45
N VAL A 48 -7.57 -0.72 -1.93
CA VAL A 48 -8.95 -0.54 -1.45
C VAL A 48 -9.96 -0.67 -2.59
N GLU A 49 -11.20 -1.00 -2.25
CA GLU A 49 -12.34 -0.94 -3.15
C GLU A 49 -13.22 0.27 -2.82
N LEU A 50 -13.86 0.82 -3.85
CA LEU A 50 -14.84 1.89 -3.69
C LEU A 50 -16.17 1.32 -3.18
N GLY A 51 -16.78 2.04 -2.26
CA GLY A 51 -18.14 1.82 -1.78
C GLY A 51 -19.14 2.78 -2.41
N GLU A 52 -20.28 2.93 -1.75
CA GLU A 52 -21.33 3.87 -2.12
C GLU A 52 -21.07 5.26 -1.52
N TYR A 53 -21.90 6.24 -1.89
CA TYR A 53 -21.90 7.55 -1.23
C TYR A 53 -22.60 7.45 0.12
N ASP A 54 -22.04 8.09 1.14
CA ASP A 54 -22.71 8.23 2.43
C ASP A 54 -23.85 9.28 2.39
N GLU A 55 -24.57 9.43 3.50
CA GLU A 55 -25.69 10.38 3.61
C GLU A 55 -25.24 11.85 3.44
N GLU A 56 -23.96 12.13 3.64
CA GLU A 56 -23.34 13.45 3.48
C GLU A 56 -22.84 13.69 2.05
N GLY A 57 -22.90 12.68 1.17
CA GLY A 57 -22.47 12.74 -0.21
C GLY A 57 -20.97 12.49 -0.41
N ASN A 58 -20.26 11.97 0.59
CA ASN A 58 -18.86 11.56 0.47
C ASN A 58 -18.79 10.15 -0.12
N LEU A 59 -17.85 9.94 -1.05
CA LEU A 59 -17.55 8.61 -1.55
C LEU A 59 -16.89 7.79 -0.44
N THR A 60 -17.35 6.57 -0.19
CA THR A 60 -16.71 5.68 0.79
C THR A 60 -15.71 4.73 0.14
N CYS A 61 -14.73 4.25 0.89
CA CYS A 61 -13.84 3.17 0.47
C CYS A 61 -13.57 2.20 1.62
N LYS A 62 -13.24 0.95 1.30
CA LYS A 62 -12.93 -0.10 2.27
C LYS A 62 -11.78 -0.98 1.78
N PRO A 63 -11.10 -1.72 2.68
CA PRO A 63 -10.11 -2.72 2.27
C PRO A 63 -10.62 -3.61 1.17
N LEU A 64 -9.77 -3.93 0.20
CA LEU A 64 -10.13 -4.81 -0.90
C LEU A 64 -10.54 -6.19 -0.35
N SER A 65 -11.80 -6.59 -0.57
CA SER A 65 -12.34 -7.84 -0.05
C SER A 65 -12.01 -9.05 -0.94
N ASP A 66 -11.83 -8.84 -2.24
CA ASP A 66 -11.59 -9.90 -3.23
C ASP A 66 -10.50 -9.48 -4.23
N HIS A 67 -9.52 -10.36 -4.44
CA HIS A 67 -8.43 -10.17 -5.39
C HIS A 67 -8.92 -10.08 -6.85
N LYS A 68 -10.12 -10.58 -7.15
CA LYS A 68 -10.76 -10.50 -8.49
C LYS A 68 -11.34 -9.13 -8.81
N LYS A 69 -11.42 -8.22 -7.84
CA LYS A 69 -11.92 -6.86 -8.06
C LYS A 69 -10.78 -5.90 -8.34
N LYS A 70 -11.04 -4.93 -9.21
CA LYS A 70 -10.09 -3.85 -9.47
C LYS A 70 -9.96 -2.97 -8.22
N GLY A 71 -8.74 -2.86 -7.72
CA GLY A 71 -8.40 -2.06 -6.57
C GLY A 71 -7.97 -0.64 -6.95
N TYR A 72 -8.09 0.27 -6.00
CA TYR A 72 -7.51 1.60 -6.04
C TYR A 72 -6.39 1.66 -5.02
N LEU A 73 -5.32 2.37 -5.34
CA LEU A 73 -4.16 2.49 -4.47
C LEU A 73 -4.41 3.60 -3.46
N LEU A 74 -4.29 3.29 -2.16
CA LEU A 74 -4.35 4.29 -1.11
C LEU A 74 -3.02 5.04 -1.06
N THR A 75 -3.07 6.36 -1.18
CA THR A 75 -1.90 7.23 -1.38
C THR A 75 -2.04 8.53 -0.60
N THR A 76 -2.35 8.48 0.69
CA THR A 76 -2.50 9.70 1.50
C THR A 76 -1.20 10.53 1.49
N VAL A 77 -1.31 11.87 1.59
CA VAL A 77 -0.14 12.76 1.53
C VAL A 77 0.54 12.78 2.90
N GLU A 78 1.56 11.95 3.08
CA GLU A 78 2.30 11.90 4.36
C GLU A 78 3.20 13.12 4.54
N GLU A 79 3.75 13.68 3.46
CA GLU A 79 4.76 14.75 3.51
C GLU A 79 4.24 16.06 4.11
N GLU A 80 2.94 16.35 3.93
CA GLU A 80 2.29 17.52 4.52
C GLU A 80 1.95 17.34 6.01
N GLN A 81 2.01 16.10 6.50
CA GLN A 81 1.63 15.72 7.87
C GLN A 81 2.82 15.37 8.75
N LEU A 82 4.03 15.26 8.18
CA LEU A 82 5.27 15.00 8.92
C LEU A 82 5.52 16.06 10.00
N MET A 83 5.40 15.68 11.28
CA MET A 83 5.84 16.48 12.42
C MET A 83 7.29 16.16 12.81
N GLU A 84 7.95 17.07 13.54
CA GLU A 84 9.33 16.86 13.98
C GLU A 84 9.49 15.56 14.80
N GLY A 85 10.27 14.62 14.25
CA GLY A 85 10.59 13.34 14.89
C GLY A 85 9.80 12.14 14.39
N GLU A 86 8.76 12.34 13.57
CA GLU A 86 8.02 11.26 12.92
C GLU A 86 8.69 10.83 11.62
N THR A 87 8.52 9.56 11.26
CA THR A 87 9.02 8.99 10.01
C THR A 87 7.89 8.28 9.28
N TYR A 88 8.05 7.97 7.99
CA TYR A 88 7.00 7.35 7.17
C TYR A 88 6.47 6.01 7.73
N VAL A 89 7.25 5.31 8.56
CA VAL A 89 6.82 4.07 9.24
C VAL A 89 5.83 4.28 10.39
N ASP A 90 5.56 5.53 10.76
CA ASP A 90 4.63 5.92 11.80
C ASP A 90 3.23 6.25 11.24
N PHE A 91 3.10 6.33 9.91
CA PHE A 91 1.85 6.72 9.24
C PHE A 91 0.98 5.50 8.91
N PHE A 92 -0.29 5.63 9.24
CA PHE A 92 -1.36 4.71 8.85
C PHE A 92 -2.65 5.52 8.71
N ASN A 93 -3.67 4.91 8.10
CA ASN A 93 -4.98 5.52 7.95
C ASN A 93 -5.97 4.80 8.85
N ALA A 94 -6.73 5.57 9.60
CA ALA A 94 -7.75 5.11 10.53
C ALA A 94 -9.16 5.25 9.94
N LYS A 95 -10.13 4.66 10.63
CA LYS A 95 -11.55 4.76 10.27
C LYS A 95 -12.03 6.22 10.24
N ASP A 96 -12.93 6.51 9.31
CA ASP A 96 -13.57 7.80 9.08
C ASP A 96 -12.64 8.91 8.56
N GLU A 97 -11.37 8.58 8.27
CA GLU A 97 -10.43 9.52 7.64
C GLU A 97 -10.68 9.65 6.13
N MET A 98 -10.40 10.86 5.62
CA MET A 98 -10.45 11.14 4.19
C MET A 98 -9.12 10.78 3.55
N VAL A 99 -9.13 9.75 2.71
CA VAL A 99 -7.93 9.22 2.06
C VAL A 99 -7.88 9.58 0.58
N ARG A 100 -6.67 9.78 0.06
CA ARG A 100 -6.46 10.01 -1.38
C ARG A 100 -6.28 8.68 -2.10
N LEU A 101 -7.16 8.41 -3.04
CA LEU A 101 -7.13 7.20 -3.84
C LEU A 101 -6.56 7.46 -5.24
N THR A 102 -5.66 6.60 -5.68
CA THR A 102 -5.03 6.66 -7.01
C THR A 102 -5.55 5.53 -7.88
N ARG A 103 -5.92 5.86 -9.12
CA ARG A 103 -6.34 4.86 -10.11
C ARG A 103 -5.12 4.11 -10.62
N LEU A 104 -5.20 2.79 -10.55
CA LEU A 104 -4.23 1.90 -11.16
C LEU A 104 -4.58 1.70 -12.64
N GLU A 105 -3.81 2.36 -13.48
CA GLU A 105 -3.81 2.19 -14.94
C GLU A 105 -2.49 1.53 -15.37
N THR A 106 -2.51 0.82 -16.49
CA THR A 106 -1.31 0.19 -17.05
C THR A 106 -0.17 1.20 -17.18
N GLY A 107 1.02 0.83 -16.70
CA GLY A 107 2.20 1.67 -16.70
C GLY A 107 2.35 2.59 -15.49
N VAL A 108 1.35 2.67 -14.59
CA VAL A 108 1.53 3.34 -13.29
C VAL A 108 2.53 2.55 -12.46
N ARG A 109 3.54 3.26 -11.96
CA ARG A 109 4.61 2.76 -11.10
C ARG A 109 4.53 3.34 -9.70
N PHE A 110 4.68 2.48 -8.71
CA PHE A 110 4.79 2.85 -7.30
C PHE A 110 5.75 1.91 -6.56
N GLU A 111 6.28 2.39 -5.46
CA GLU A 111 7.13 1.66 -4.52
C GLU A 111 6.32 1.26 -3.29
N THR A 112 6.61 0.08 -2.75
CA THR A 112 5.99 -0.38 -1.50
C THR A 112 6.92 -1.34 -0.76
N SER A 113 6.86 -1.31 0.57
CA SER A 113 7.48 -2.30 1.45
C SER A 113 6.50 -3.40 1.88
N ALA A 114 5.23 -3.34 1.48
CA ALA A 114 4.19 -4.30 1.84
C ALA A 114 4.32 -5.60 1.04
N ILE A 115 5.47 -6.26 1.11
CA ILE A 115 5.81 -7.40 0.25
C ILE A 115 5.91 -8.71 1.02
N GLU A 116 5.60 -9.80 0.32
CA GLU A 116 5.85 -11.17 0.79
C GLU A 116 6.30 -12.05 -0.37
N LEU A 117 7.19 -13.01 -0.11
CA LEU A 117 7.68 -13.94 -1.12
C LEU A 117 6.76 -15.16 -1.22
N ASN A 118 6.39 -15.54 -2.44
CA ASN A 118 5.72 -16.81 -2.69
C ASN A 118 6.65 -17.99 -2.36
N ALA A 119 6.05 -19.15 -2.07
CA ALA A 119 6.79 -20.38 -1.80
C ALA A 119 7.80 -20.69 -2.91
N GLY A 120 9.05 -20.95 -2.53
CA GLY A 120 10.15 -21.24 -3.45
C GLY A 120 10.89 -20.01 -4.01
N VAL A 121 10.41 -18.79 -3.74
CA VAL A 121 11.14 -17.55 -4.06
C VAL A 121 12.08 -17.21 -2.90
N LYS A 122 13.38 -17.10 -3.16
CA LYS A 122 14.40 -16.81 -2.13
C LYS A 122 14.82 -15.34 -2.08
N GLU A 123 14.68 -14.63 -3.19
CA GLU A 123 15.11 -13.24 -3.35
C GLU A 123 14.21 -12.55 -4.38
N VAL A 124 13.96 -11.25 -4.19
CA VAL A 124 13.22 -10.45 -5.16
C VAL A 124 14.15 -10.03 -6.29
N LYS A 125 13.69 -10.18 -7.54
CA LYS A 125 14.39 -9.69 -8.74
C LYS A 125 13.48 -8.91 -9.66
N GLN A 126 14.08 -8.03 -10.46
CA GLN A 126 13.41 -7.41 -11.59
C GLN A 126 12.89 -8.48 -12.56
N GLY A 127 11.71 -8.23 -13.15
CA GLY A 127 11.03 -9.15 -14.06
C GLY A 127 10.18 -10.21 -13.37
N MET A 128 10.16 -10.24 -12.03
CA MET A 128 9.18 -11.03 -11.28
C MET A 128 7.78 -10.40 -11.34
N VAL A 129 6.77 -11.19 -11.01
CA VAL A 129 5.37 -10.76 -11.04
C VAL A 129 4.80 -10.72 -9.62
N ALA A 130 3.83 -9.85 -9.38
CA ALA A 130 3.17 -9.73 -8.09
C ALA A 130 1.66 -9.55 -8.23
N HIS A 131 0.93 -9.96 -7.20
CA HIS A 131 -0.49 -9.67 -6.99
C HIS A 131 -0.73 -9.32 -5.54
N PHE A 132 -1.83 -8.63 -5.26
CA PHE A 132 -2.21 -8.27 -3.90
C PHE A 132 -3.02 -9.39 -3.23
N ASP A 133 -2.61 -9.79 -2.04
CA ASP A 133 -3.33 -10.71 -1.16
C ASP A 133 -4.20 -9.89 -0.18
N THR A 134 -5.51 -10.08 -0.27
CA THR A 134 -6.49 -9.31 0.51
C THR A 134 -6.53 -9.71 1.98
N ALA A 135 -6.16 -10.94 2.32
CA ALA A 135 -6.15 -11.42 3.71
C ALA A 135 -4.93 -10.92 4.46
N LYS A 136 -3.76 -10.94 3.80
CA LYS A 136 -2.50 -10.48 4.39
C LYS A 136 -2.24 -8.99 4.21
N LYS A 137 -3.00 -8.32 3.33
CA LYS A 137 -2.82 -6.93 2.92
C LYS A 137 -1.41 -6.67 2.34
N LYS A 138 -0.83 -7.67 1.64
CA LYS A 138 0.53 -7.63 1.09
C LYS A 138 0.58 -8.03 -0.39
N TYR A 139 1.60 -7.55 -1.10
CA TYR A 139 1.91 -7.94 -2.46
C TYR A 139 2.77 -9.21 -2.45
N ILE A 140 2.18 -10.32 -2.91
CA ILE A 140 2.88 -11.59 -3.04
C ILE A 140 3.67 -11.61 -4.33
N ILE A 141 4.99 -11.68 -4.18
CA ILE A 141 5.97 -11.73 -5.25
C ILE A 141 6.21 -13.17 -5.67
N SER A 142 6.07 -13.45 -6.97
CA SER A 142 6.23 -14.77 -7.55
C SER A 142 7.17 -14.77 -8.75
N ASN A 143 7.79 -15.92 -9.01
CA ASN A 143 8.46 -16.16 -10.28
C ASN A 143 7.39 -16.28 -11.39
N PRO A 144 7.51 -15.58 -12.53
CA PRO A 144 6.53 -15.65 -13.62
C PRO A 144 6.27 -17.06 -14.15
N SER A 145 7.27 -17.95 -14.13
CA SER A 145 7.11 -19.35 -14.59
C SER A 145 6.39 -20.25 -13.58
N SER A 146 6.21 -19.78 -12.35
CA SER A 146 5.58 -20.52 -11.24
C SER A 146 4.84 -19.54 -10.34
N ALA A 147 3.94 -18.75 -10.94
CA ALA A 147 3.19 -17.72 -10.24
C ALA A 147 2.28 -18.35 -9.17
N HIS A 148 1.99 -17.59 -8.11
CA HIS A 148 1.01 -17.99 -7.10
C HIS A 148 -0.35 -18.27 -7.76
N ALA A 149 -1.13 -19.22 -7.22
CA ALA A 149 -2.39 -19.65 -7.83
C ALA A 149 -3.36 -18.49 -8.08
N ASN A 150 -3.46 -17.57 -7.11
CA ASN A 150 -4.35 -16.42 -7.21
C ASN A 150 -3.89 -15.38 -8.24
N TYR A 151 -2.61 -15.38 -8.65
CA TYR A 151 -2.09 -14.39 -9.61
C TYR A 151 -2.83 -14.43 -10.94
N ALA A 152 -3.21 -15.61 -11.43
CA ALA A 152 -3.94 -15.73 -12.69
C ALA A 152 -5.33 -15.08 -12.61
N GLU A 153 -5.98 -15.22 -11.45
CA GLU A 153 -7.34 -14.76 -11.18
C GLU A 153 -7.42 -13.32 -10.68
N SER A 154 -6.32 -12.76 -10.17
CA SER A 154 -6.27 -11.39 -9.67
C SER A 154 -6.54 -10.37 -10.76
N ALA A 155 -7.40 -9.39 -10.45
CA ALA A 155 -7.63 -8.25 -11.34
C ALA A 155 -6.46 -7.26 -11.33
N ASN A 156 -5.76 -7.13 -10.21
CA ASN A 156 -4.60 -6.24 -10.07
C ASN A 156 -3.32 -7.07 -10.18
N LYS A 157 -2.62 -6.92 -11.30
CA LYS A 157 -1.36 -7.63 -11.60
C LYS A 157 -0.24 -6.61 -11.77
N PHE A 158 0.94 -6.97 -11.27
CA PHE A 158 2.08 -6.07 -11.24
C PHE A 158 3.36 -6.75 -11.73
N ASN A 159 4.19 -5.98 -12.41
CA ASN A 159 5.58 -6.34 -12.71
C ASN A 159 6.52 -5.68 -11.72
N ILE A 160 7.56 -6.39 -11.30
CA ILE A 160 8.65 -5.81 -10.52
C ILE A 160 9.66 -5.19 -11.49
N VAL A 161 9.77 -3.87 -11.44
CA VAL A 161 10.65 -3.09 -12.32
C VAL A 161 11.98 -2.74 -11.62
N SER A 162 11.97 -2.61 -10.30
CA SER A 162 13.17 -2.36 -9.51
C SER A 162 13.05 -2.98 -8.13
N VAL A 163 14.18 -3.30 -7.53
CA VAL A 163 14.30 -3.82 -6.16
C VAL A 163 15.20 -2.91 -5.35
N ASN A 164 14.99 -2.88 -4.02
CA ASN A 164 15.80 -2.11 -3.08
C ASN A 164 15.92 -0.64 -3.50
N THR A 165 14.78 0.04 -3.59
CA THR A 165 14.77 1.45 -3.99
C THR A 165 15.32 2.33 -2.87
N ASP A 166 15.87 3.49 -3.22
CA ASP A 166 16.53 4.40 -2.26
C ASP A 166 15.61 4.78 -1.08
N PHE A 167 14.30 4.85 -1.32
CA PHE A 167 13.31 5.13 -0.30
C PHE A 167 13.28 4.05 0.81
N GLY A 168 13.39 2.77 0.47
CA GLY A 168 13.39 1.69 1.46
C GLY A 168 14.63 1.71 2.36
N PHE A 169 15.79 2.00 1.79
CA PHE A 169 17.04 2.12 2.56
C PHE A 169 16.99 3.23 3.61
N ALA A 170 16.23 4.30 3.39
CA ALA A 170 16.10 5.40 4.35
C ALA A 170 15.33 5.01 5.62
N PHE A 171 14.55 3.92 5.59
CA PHE A 171 13.64 3.54 6.67
C PHE A 171 13.81 2.07 7.11
N ASP A 172 14.96 1.46 6.81
CA ASP A 172 15.30 0.08 7.19
C ASP A 172 14.30 -0.99 6.67
N LYS A 173 13.57 -0.69 5.58
CA LYS A 173 12.61 -1.59 4.96
C LYS A 173 13.01 -1.93 3.52
N GLN A 174 12.85 -3.19 3.15
CA GLN A 174 12.98 -3.56 1.74
C GLN A 174 11.77 -3.03 0.96
N THR A 175 12.02 -2.19 -0.04
CA THR A 175 11.01 -1.70 -0.97
C THR A 175 11.23 -2.28 -2.37
N VAL A 176 10.13 -2.46 -3.09
CA VAL A 176 10.15 -2.87 -4.51
C VAL A 176 9.33 -1.88 -5.31
N ARG A 177 9.74 -1.64 -6.56
CA ARG A 177 8.97 -0.83 -7.51
C ARG A 177 8.10 -1.75 -8.36
N LEU A 178 6.79 -1.60 -8.19
CA LEU A 178 5.75 -2.30 -8.94
C LEU A 178 5.26 -1.42 -10.09
N GLU A 179 5.02 -2.04 -11.25
CA GLU A 179 4.33 -1.45 -12.39
C GLU A 179 3.03 -2.19 -12.64
N CYS A 180 1.92 -1.46 -12.69
CA CYS A 180 0.61 -2.03 -13.01
C CYS A 180 0.57 -2.51 -14.46
N GLN A 181 0.08 -3.74 -14.65
CA GLN A 181 -0.24 -4.30 -15.96
C GLN A 181 -1.63 -3.86 -16.43
#